data_AF-A0A2R6DAY1-F1
#
_entry.id   AF-A0A2R6DAY1-F1
#
_cell.length_a   1.000
_cell.length_b   1.000
_cell.length_c   1.000
_cell.angle_alpha   90.00
_cell.angle_beta   90.00
_cell.angle_gamma   90.00
#
_symmetry.space_group_name_H-M   'P 1'
#
loop_
_entity.id
_entity.type
_entity.pdbx_description
1 polymer ?
#
loop_
_entity_poly.entity_id
_entity_poly.type
_entity_poly.pdbx_seq_one_letter_code
_entity_poly.pdbx_strand_id
1 'polypeptide(L)' 'MATVSDATDRLGLAPDVADALETDAGGAVRVLDGAGGRTVRRAEPDDALDTGTVRLGAGTGDRLDVESSDVVLLEPA' A
#
# COMPACT_ATOMS: atom_id res chain seq x y z
N MET A 1 25.58 11.40 -11.95
CA MET A 1 24.50 11.56 -10.97
C MET A 1 23.68 10.29 -11.02
N ALA A 2 23.61 9.53 -9.92
CA ALA A 2 22.71 8.39 -9.82
C ALA A 2 21.36 8.92 -9.32
N THR A 3 20.31 8.78 -10.13
CA THR A 3 18.94 8.97 -9.65
C THR A 3 18.60 7.74 -8.80
N VAL A 4 18.60 7.91 -7.48
CA VAL A 4 18.00 6.94 -6.58
C VAL A 4 16.50 7.09 -6.75
N SER A 5 15.87 6.21 -7.54
CA SER A 5 14.42 6.09 -7.56
C SER A 5 13.99 5.34 -6.31
N ASP A 6 13.51 6.08 -5.33
CA ASP A 6 12.81 5.61 -4.12
C ASP A 6 11.42 5.01 -4.49
N ALA A 7 11.37 4.16 -5.52
CA ALA A 7 10.15 3.53 -6.01
C ALA A 7 9.72 2.35 -5.13
N THR A 8 10.50 2.00 -4.11
CA THR A 8 10.30 0.80 -3.28
C THR A 8 9.46 1.06 -2.02
N ASP A 9 9.13 2.32 -1.71
CA ASP A 9 8.35 2.71 -0.52
C ASP A 9 6.89 3.10 -0.85
N ARG A 10 6.40 2.77 -2.05
CA ARG A 10 5.01 3.05 -2.46
C ARG A 10 4.12 1.84 -2.25
N LEU A 11 2.85 2.11 -1.94
CA LEU A 11 1.78 1.11 -1.85
C LEU A 11 1.14 0.96 -3.24
N GLY A 12 1.29 -0.19 -3.87
CA GLY A 12 0.60 -0.48 -5.13
C GLY A 12 -0.84 -0.89 -4.85
N LEU A 13 -1.80 -0.22 -5.46
CA LEU A 13 -3.23 -0.53 -5.32
C LEU A 13 -3.79 -0.99 -6.66
N ALA A 14 -4.57 -2.07 -6.67
CA ALA A 14 -5.43 -2.35 -7.83
C ALA A 14 -6.37 -1.14 -8.08
N PRO A 15 -6.73 -0.85 -9.34
CA PRO A 15 -7.51 0.35 -9.68
C PRO A 15 -8.84 0.47 -8.91
N ASP A 16 -9.52 -0.64 -8.65
CA ASP A 16 -10.76 -0.67 -7.86
C ASP A 16 -10.54 -0.32 -6.39
N VAL A 17 -9.38 -0.69 -5.83
CA VAL A 17 -9.00 -0.35 -4.45
C VAL A 17 -8.60 1.12 -4.37
N ALA A 18 -7.87 1.63 -5.38
CA ALA A 18 -7.49 3.03 -5.46
C ALA A 18 -8.71 3.96 -5.53
N ASP A 19 -9.69 3.59 -6.36
CA ASP A 19 -10.97 4.30 -6.53
C ASP A 19 -11.78 4.28 -5.22
N ALA A 20 -11.90 3.10 -4.58
CA ALA A 20 -12.60 2.97 -3.30
C ALA A 20 -11.95 3.78 -2.15
N LEU A 21 -10.65 4.03 -2.23
CA LEU A 21 -9.90 4.85 -1.28
C LEU A 21 -9.79 6.32 -1.71
N GLU A 22 -10.32 6.70 -2.88
CA GLU A 22 -10.20 8.02 -3.49
C GLU A 22 -8.73 8.48 -3.63
N THR A 23 -7.84 7.54 -3.95
CA THR A 23 -6.37 7.75 -3.93
C THR A 23 -5.72 7.79 -5.32
N ASP A 24 -6.53 7.89 -6.38
CA ASP A 24 -6.11 7.85 -7.79
C ASP A 24 -5.05 8.89 -8.17
N ALA A 25 -4.91 9.95 -7.37
CA ALA A 25 -3.95 11.04 -7.56
C ALA A 25 -2.65 10.92 -6.73
N GLY A 26 -2.36 9.75 -6.14
CA GLY A 26 -1.13 9.58 -5.35
C GLY A 26 -1.28 9.92 -3.86
N GLY A 27 -2.48 9.68 -3.30
CA GLY A 27 -2.81 9.98 -1.91
C GLY A 27 -2.03 9.15 -0.90
N ALA A 28 -1.98 9.59 0.36
CA ALA A 28 -1.41 8.80 1.43
C ALA A 28 -2.46 7.80 1.95
N VAL A 29 -2.05 6.55 2.16
CA VAL A 29 -2.86 5.49 2.74
C VAL A 29 -2.18 4.98 4.00
N ARG A 30 -2.97 4.83 5.06
CA ARG A 30 -2.58 4.13 6.27
C ARG A 30 -2.95 2.66 6.12
N VAL A 31 -1.99 1.80 6.39
CA VAL A 31 -2.17 0.34 6.46
C VAL A 31 -2.08 -0.08 7.91
N LEU A 32 -3.04 -0.90 8.36
CA LEU A 32 -3.07 -1.49 9.70
C LEU A 32 -3.14 -3.02 9.59
N ASP A 33 -2.36 -3.73 10.41
CA ASP A 33 -2.28 -5.20 10.41
C ASP A 33 -3.26 -5.89 11.37
N GLY A 34 -4.03 -5.13 12.15
CA GLY A 34 -4.95 -5.67 13.17
C GLY A 34 -4.26 -6.18 14.44
N ALA A 35 -2.95 -6.47 14.41
CA ALA A 35 -2.12 -6.79 15.56
C ALA A 35 -1.59 -5.55 16.31
N GLY A 36 -1.80 -4.36 15.73
CA GLY A 36 -1.45 -3.06 16.30
C GLY A 36 -0.30 -2.35 15.58
N GLY A 37 0.30 -3.00 14.59
CA GLY A 37 1.24 -2.39 13.65
C GLY A 37 0.50 -1.50 12.66
N ARG A 38 1.19 -0.41 12.29
CA ARG A 38 0.65 0.57 11.35
C ARG A 38 1.76 1.25 10.58
N THR A 39 1.44 1.67 9.36
CA THR A 39 2.35 2.45 8.52
C THR A 39 1.54 3.39 7.63
N VAL A 40 2.18 4.47 7.16
CA VAL A 40 1.60 5.41 6.20
C VAL A 40 2.50 5.45 4.97
N ARG A 41 1.90 5.32 3.79
CA ARG A 41 2.59 5.22 2.51
C ARG A 41 1.86 6.02 1.45
N ARG A 42 2.58 6.51 0.45
CA ARG A 42 1.93 7.00 -0.77
C ARG A 42 1.41 5.81 -1.56
N ALA A 43 0.14 5.85 -1.89
CA ALA A 43 -0.50 4.89 -2.76
C ALA A 43 -0.38 5.34 -4.21
N GLU A 44 -0.23 4.37 -5.11
CA GLU A 44 -0.35 4.59 -6.55
C GLU A 44 -1.19 3.47 -7.16
N PRO A 45 -2.11 3.80 -8.08
CA PRO A 45 -2.77 2.79 -8.91
C PRO A 45 -1.75 1.97 -9.69
N ASP A 46 -1.94 0.66 -9.71
CA ASP A 46 -1.10 -0.31 -10.41
C ASP A 46 -2.00 -1.25 -11.22
N ASP A 47 -2.13 -0.97 -12.52
CA ASP A 47 -2.98 -1.72 -13.45
C ASP A 47 -2.51 -3.18 -13.67
N ALA A 48 -1.33 -3.55 -13.17
CA ALA A 48 -0.84 -4.92 -13.23
C ALA A 48 -1.35 -5.80 -12.07
N LEU A 49 -2.02 -5.20 -11.07
CA LEU A 49 -2.59 -5.92 -9.94
C LEU A 49 -4.01 -6.39 -10.26
N ASP A 50 -4.32 -7.61 -9.83
CA ASP A 50 -5.67 -8.16 -9.90
C ASP A 50 -6.62 -7.38 -8.97
N THR A 51 -7.91 -7.37 -9.30
CA THR A 51 -8.97 -6.72 -8.51
C THR A 51 -8.88 -7.07 -7.02
N GLY A 52 -9.00 -6.05 -6.16
CA GLY A 52 -8.92 -6.21 -4.70
C GLY A 52 -7.51 -6.48 -4.15
N THR A 53 -6.47 -6.45 -5.00
CA THR A 53 -5.10 -6.73 -4.59
C THR A 53 -4.37 -5.46 -4.17
N VAL A 54 -3.55 -5.61 -3.13
CA VAL A 54 -2.63 -4.57 -2.66
C VAL A 54 -1.22 -5.13 -2.59
N ARG A 55 -0.27 -4.37 -3.13
CA ARG A 55 1.15 -4.71 -3.08
C ARG A 55 1.86 -3.83 -2.05
N LEU A 56 2.34 -4.46 -0.99
CA LEU A 56 3.19 -3.85 0.02
C LEU A 56 4.65 -3.92 -0.43
N GLY A 57 5.31 -2.76 -0.58
CA GLY A 57 6.76 -2.72 -0.80
C GLY A 57 7.51 -3.32 0.38
N ALA A 58 8.67 -3.95 0.13
CA ALA A 58 9.42 -4.72 1.13
C ALA A 58 9.73 -3.94 2.43
N GLY A 59 10.02 -2.64 2.35
CA GLY A 59 10.25 -1.77 3.53
C GLY A 59 9.00 -1.45 4.35
N THR A 60 7.84 -1.96 3.95
CA THR A 60 6.56 -1.83 4.68
C THR A 60 6.27 -3.06 5.53
N GLY A 61 6.73 -4.25 5.11
CA GLY A 61 6.57 -5.50 5.87
C GLY A 61 7.31 -5.50 7.20
N ASP A 62 8.46 -4.83 7.31
CA ASP A 62 9.20 -4.74 8.59
C ASP A 62 8.44 -3.99 9.71
N ARG A 63 7.35 -3.28 9.36
CA ARG A 63 6.51 -2.52 10.29
C ARG A 63 5.10 -3.08 10.47
N LEU A 64 4.75 -4.12 9.72
CA LEU A 64 3.44 -4.77 9.74
C LEU A 64 3.66 -6.26 9.97
N ASP A 65 3.02 -6.82 11.00
CA ASP A 65 3.04 -8.26 11.23
C ASP A 65 1.91 -8.89 10.41
N VAL A 66 2.20 -9.21 9.15
CA VAL A 66 1.22 -9.75 8.19
C VAL A 66 1.75 -11.03 7.55
N GLU A 67 1.04 -12.13 7.76
CA GLU A 67 1.24 -13.40 7.10
C GLU A 67 0.26 -13.58 5.92
N SER A 68 0.50 -14.63 5.13
CA SER A 68 -0.45 -15.02 4.08
C SER A 68 -1.81 -15.31 4.72
N SER A 69 -2.86 -14.65 4.20
CA SER A 69 -4.26 -14.74 4.63
C SER A 69 -4.68 -13.83 5.80
N ASP A 70 -3.78 -12.97 6.31
CA ASP A 70 -4.19 -11.92 7.23
C ASP A 70 -5.00 -10.82 6.53
N VAL A 71 -5.90 -10.22 7.30
CA VAL A 71 -6.72 -9.09 6.85
C VAL A 71 -6.01 -7.80 7.23
N VAL A 72 -5.72 -6.96 6.23
CA VAL A 72 -5.23 -5.60 6.45
C VAL A 72 -6.35 -4.58 6.30
N LEU A 73 -6.34 -3.55 7.12
CA LEU A 73 -7.22 -2.39 6.96
C LEU A 73 -6.48 -1.29 6.21
N LEU A 74 -7.17 -0.65 5.26
CA LEU A 74 -6.68 0.49 4.49
C LEU A 74 -7.57 1.69 4.79
N GLU A 75 -6.96 2.81 5.12
CA GLU A 75 -7.65 4.07 5.36
C GLU A 75 -6.92 5.21 4.65
N PRO A 76 -7.63 6.20 4.08
CA PRO A 76 -7.01 7.46 3.65
C PRO A 76 -6.30 8.15 4.83
N ALA A 77 -5.13 8.73 4.59
CA ALA A 77 -4.27 9.33 5.63
C ALA A 77 -4.09 10.85 5.49
#